data_AF-A0AAD5BCX2-F1
#
_entry.id   AF-A0AAD5BCX2-F1
#
_cell.length_a   1.000
_cell.length_b   1.000
_cell.length_c   1.000
_cell.angle_alpha   90.00
_cell.angle_beta   90.00
_cell.angle_gamma   90.00
#
_symmetry.space_group_name_H-M   'P 1'
#
loop_
_entity.id
_entity.type
_entity.pdbx_description
1 polymer ?
#
loop_
_entity_poly.entity_id
_entity_poly.type
_entity_poly.pdbx_seq_one_letter_code
_entity_poly.pdbx_strand_id
1 'polypeptide(L)'
;MEPTTKHAHDNDSDDVWAEDDEDNIEQHDNDTSKKLAYNDIVRQHRKQGYVDGITAHREDQLQRGFDDAFPQGAKLGIEVGKILARLKCKSGAPKREKEKEVNSGGVVDDEKLKCAINELSISKVLDRQYFDEDLQPLQTHDLIEKWRHQG
;
A
#
# COMPACT_ATOMS: atom_id res chain seq x y z
N MET A 1 32.06 -49.18 8.88
CA MET A 1 31.28 -48.45 9.91
C MET A 1 31.28 -46.98 9.50
N GLU A 2 30.20 -46.55 8.86
CA GLU A 2 29.72 -45.16 8.90
C GLU A 2 29.14 -44.87 10.30
N PRO A 3 28.56 -43.68 10.58
CA PRO A 3 28.93 -42.29 10.25
C PRO A 3 28.92 -41.40 11.52
N THR A 4 29.51 -40.19 11.49
CA THR A 4 29.01 -39.09 12.35
C THR A 4 29.29 -37.71 11.76
N THR A 5 28.29 -37.23 11.02
CA THR A 5 27.60 -35.94 11.23
C THR A 5 28.46 -34.71 11.56
N LYS A 6 28.80 -33.92 10.52
CA LYS A 6 29.03 -32.49 10.68
C LYS A 6 27.72 -31.78 10.37
N HIS A 7 26.91 -31.55 11.41
CA HIS A 7 25.75 -30.67 11.31
C HIS A 7 26.22 -29.26 10.99
N ALA A 8 25.71 -28.73 9.88
CA ALA A 8 25.59 -27.31 9.67
C ALA A 8 24.57 -26.74 10.68
N HIS A 9 24.91 -25.63 11.32
CA HIS A 9 23.92 -24.61 11.65
C HIS A 9 24.62 -23.26 11.67
N ASP A 10 24.35 -22.49 10.63
CA ASP A 10 24.60 -21.05 10.59
C ASP A 10 23.66 -20.33 11.58
N ASN A 11 24.19 -19.24 12.11
CA ASN A 11 23.49 -18.02 12.49
C ASN A 11 22.55 -18.02 13.70
N ASP A 12 23.09 -17.57 14.84
CA ASP A 12 22.32 -16.79 15.83
C ASP A 12 23.25 -15.82 16.62
N SER A 13 23.95 -14.93 15.90
CA SER A 13 24.76 -13.85 16.51
C SER A 13 24.00 -12.52 16.62
N ASP A 14 22.66 -12.56 16.62
CA ASP A 14 21.83 -11.36 16.86
C ASP A 14 21.36 -11.26 18.32
N ASP A 15 21.86 -12.14 19.19
CA ASP A 15 21.62 -12.05 20.63
C ASP A 15 22.52 -10.99 21.28
N VAL A 16 22.11 -9.72 21.11
CA VAL A 16 22.70 -8.54 21.77
C VAL A 16 22.31 -8.45 23.26
N TRP A 17 21.61 -9.47 23.80
CA TRP A 17 21.01 -9.45 25.13
C TRP A 17 21.46 -10.59 26.05
N ALA A 18 22.20 -11.58 25.55
CA ALA A 18 22.77 -12.63 26.39
C ALA A 18 24.18 -12.26 26.84
N GLU A 19 24.28 -11.49 27.93
CA GLU A 19 25.39 -11.49 28.89
C GLU A 19 25.00 -10.56 30.05
N ASP A 20 23.90 -10.92 30.73
CA ASP A 20 23.68 -10.51 32.12
C ASP A 20 24.46 -11.50 32.97
N ASP A 21 25.76 -11.22 33.14
CA ASP A 21 26.59 -11.91 34.13
C ASP A 21 26.03 -11.56 35.52
N GLU A 22 25.10 -12.40 35.98
CA GLU A 22 24.82 -12.61 37.39
C GLU A 22 26.13 -12.95 38.09
N ASP A 23 26.88 -11.97 38.61
CA ASP A 23 27.83 -12.24 39.69
C ASP A 23 28.28 -11.00 40.47
N ASN A 24 28.02 -11.08 41.78
CA ASN A 24 28.68 -10.37 42.88
C ASN A 24 28.14 -8.98 43.30
N ILE A 25 27.07 -9.00 44.09
CA ILE A 25 26.62 -7.85 44.92
C ILE A 25 27.60 -7.68 46.10
N GLU A 26 28.78 -7.14 45.86
CA GLU A 26 29.60 -6.53 46.90
C GLU A 26 29.25 -5.04 47.02
N GLN A 27 29.12 -4.58 48.27
CA GLN A 27 28.69 -3.24 48.67
C GLN A 27 29.66 -2.16 48.15
N HIS A 28 29.43 -1.65 46.94
CA HIS A 28 30.17 -0.52 46.40
C HIS A 28 29.23 0.64 46.04
N ASP A 29 29.40 1.73 46.79
CA ASP A 29 29.09 3.14 46.49
C ASP A 29 27.80 3.45 45.71
N ASN A 30 26.86 4.13 46.38
CA ASN A 30 25.65 4.74 45.80
C ASN A 30 25.90 5.57 44.52
N ASP A 31 27.12 6.03 44.28
CA ASP A 31 27.53 6.82 43.12
C ASP A 31 27.81 5.94 41.88
N THR A 32 28.22 4.69 42.07
CA THR A 32 28.47 3.72 40.98
C THR A 32 27.15 3.17 40.44
N SER A 33 26.21 2.79 41.32
CA SER A 33 24.85 2.37 40.91
C SER A 33 24.10 3.48 40.17
N LYS A 34 24.27 4.75 40.57
CA LYS A 34 23.71 5.91 39.84
C LYS A 34 24.34 6.09 38.46
N LYS A 35 25.65 5.88 38.32
CA LYS A 35 26.35 5.93 37.03
C LYS A 35 25.92 4.80 36.10
N LEU A 36 25.73 3.59 36.62
CA LEU A 36 25.20 2.46 35.84
C LEU A 36 23.78 2.75 35.34
N ALA A 37 22.87 3.15 36.22
CA ALA A 37 21.50 3.53 35.84
C ALA A 37 21.46 4.70 34.83
N TYR A 38 22.34 5.69 34.96
CA TYR A 38 22.45 6.77 33.99
C TYR A 38 22.95 6.28 32.63
N ASN A 39 23.95 5.40 32.60
CA ASN A 39 24.44 4.81 31.37
C ASN A 39 23.38 3.96 30.68
N ASP A 40 22.54 3.25 31.43
CA ASP A 40 21.42 2.46 30.88
C ASP A 40 20.38 3.37 30.24
N ILE A 41 20.00 4.47 30.90
CA ILE A 41 19.11 5.48 30.34
C ILE A 41 19.70 6.07 29.04
N VAL A 42 21.00 6.37 29.01
CA VAL A 42 21.68 6.89 27.81
C VAL A 42 21.67 5.87 26.68
N ARG A 43 21.91 4.59 26.97
CA ARG A 43 21.86 3.50 25.98
C ARG A 43 20.44 3.32 25.44
N GLN A 44 19.44 3.32 26.31
CA GLN A 44 18.04 3.25 25.94
C GLN A 44 17.65 4.40 25.03
N HIS A 45 18.01 5.65 25.37
CA HIS A 45 17.72 6.82 24.53
C HIS A 45 18.42 6.78 23.17
N ARG A 46 19.68 6.33 23.11
CA ARG A 46 20.40 6.18 21.84
C ARG A 46 19.76 5.13 20.94
N LYS A 47 19.43 3.97 21.51
CA LYS A 47 18.75 2.88 20.79
C LYS A 47 17.37 3.34 20.31
N GLN A 48 16.61 3.98 21.19
CA GLN A 48 15.30 4.53 20.86
C GLN A 48 15.40 5.59 19.75
N GLY A 49 16.36 6.52 19.82
CA GLY A 49 16.55 7.55 18.80
C GLY A 49 16.96 6.99 17.44
N TYR A 50 17.75 5.91 17.40
CA TYR A 50 18.09 5.21 16.15
C TYR A 50 16.88 4.51 15.53
N VAL A 51 16.13 3.76 16.35
CA VAL A 51 14.91 3.06 15.90
C VAL A 51 13.85 4.06 15.44
N ASP A 52 13.67 5.15 16.18
CA ASP A 52 12.77 6.25 15.85
C ASP A 52 13.21 6.94 14.56
N GLY A 53 14.51 7.22 14.38
CA GLY A 53 15.05 7.78 13.15
C GLY A 53 14.80 6.92 11.92
N ILE A 54 14.98 5.58 12.02
CA ILE A 54 14.65 4.66 10.93
C ILE A 54 13.15 4.67 10.63
N THR A 55 12.33 4.65 11.68
CA THR A 55 10.86 4.59 11.54
C THR A 55 10.34 5.86 10.90
N ALA A 56 10.76 7.02 11.41
CA ALA A 56 10.42 8.34 10.88
C ALA A 56 10.88 8.50 9.42
N HIS A 57 12.06 7.99 9.07
CA HIS A 57 12.54 8.04 7.68
C HIS A 57 11.69 7.19 6.73
N ARG A 58 11.28 5.99 7.17
CA ARG A 58 10.38 5.13 6.38
C ARG A 58 9.00 5.75 6.20
N GLU A 59 8.48 6.40 7.24
CA GLU A 59 7.20 7.10 7.19
C GLU A 59 7.26 8.30 6.24
N ASP A 60 8.32 9.11 6.30
CA ASP A 60 8.53 10.24 5.38
C ASP A 60 8.64 9.77 3.93
N GLN A 61 9.36 8.68 3.67
CA GLN A 61 9.43 8.10 2.32
C GLN A 61 8.07 7.60 1.82
N LEU A 62 7.31 6.92 2.66
CA LEU A 62 5.97 6.43 2.32
C LEU A 62 5.03 7.59 1.98
N GLN A 63 5.05 8.64 2.80
CA GLN A 63 4.18 9.79 2.61
C GLN A 63 4.54 10.57 1.34
N ARG A 64 5.84 10.76 1.06
CA ARG A 64 6.29 11.34 -0.22
C ARG A 64 5.82 10.53 -1.42
N GLY A 65 5.99 9.21 -1.35
CA GLY A 65 5.49 8.31 -2.41
C GLY A 65 3.98 8.41 -2.60
N PHE A 66 3.22 8.57 -1.52
CA PHE A 66 1.79 8.80 -1.59
C PHE A 66 1.45 10.16 -2.20
N ASP A 67 2.11 11.23 -1.76
CA ASP A 67 1.86 12.60 -2.25
C ASP A 67 2.17 12.73 -3.75
N ASP A 68 3.16 12.00 -4.25
CA ASP A 68 3.50 11.95 -5.67
C ASP A 68 2.51 11.12 -6.50
N ALA A 69 2.11 9.93 -6.01
CA ALA A 69 1.26 9.00 -6.75
C ALA A 69 -0.23 9.33 -6.67
N PHE A 70 -0.70 9.92 -5.56
CA PHE A 70 -2.11 10.19 -5.30
C PHE A 70 -2.75 11.12 -6.34
N PRO A 71 -2.15 12.27 -6.72
CA PRO A 71 -2.70 13.13 -7.76
C PRO A 71 -2.85 12.42 -9.11
N GLN A 72 -1.94 11.49 -9.43
CA GLN A 72 -1.99 10.75 -10.68
C GLN A 72 -3.12 9.72 -10.68
N GLY A 73 -3.27 8.96 -9.59
CA GLY A 73 -4.41 8.06 -9.40
C GLY A 73 -5.76 8.80 -9.42
N ALA A 74 -5.81 10.01 -8.83
CA ALA A 74 -7.01 10.84 -8.82
C ALA A 74 -7.43 11.27 -10.24
N LYS A 75 -6.48 11.61 -11.13
CA LYS A 75 -6.79 11.93 -12.54
C LYS A 75 -7.44 10.74 -13.25
N LEU A 76 -6.90 9.53 -13.08
CA LEU A 76 -7.52 8.33 -13.65
C LEU A 76 -8.92 8.08 -13.08
N GLY A 77 -9.09 8.23 -11.76
CA GLY A 77 -10.39 8.09 -11.11
C GLY A 77 -11.44 9.09 -11.64
N ILE A 78 -11.04 10.33 -11.92
CA ILE A 78 -11.90 11.34 -12.53
C ILE A 78 -12.33 10.92 -13.95
N GLU A 79 -11.40 10.41 -14.77
CA GLU A 79 -11.72 9.96 -16.13
C GLU A 79 -12.68 8.77 -16.12
N VAL A 80 -12.45 7.78 -15.25
CA VAL A 80 -13.37 6.65 -15.04
C VAL A 80 -14.75 7.15 -14.58
N GLY A 81 -14.80 8.07 -13.62
CA GLY A 81 -16.04 8.66 -13.13
C GLY A 81 -16.84 9.36 -14.23
N LYS A 82 -16.16 10.11 -15.12
CA LYS A 82 -16.80 10.74 -16.29
C LYS A 82 -17.42 9.71 -17.22
N ILE A 83 -16.73 8.60 -17.48
CA ILE A 83 -17.23 7.51 -18.34
C ILE A 83 -18.48 6.88 -17.72
N LEU A 84 -18.41 6.51 -16.44
CA LEU A 84 -19.56 5.92 -15.71
C LEU A 84 -20.75 6.88 -15.65
N ALA A 85 -20.51 8.17 -15.44
CA ALA A 85 -21.56 9.19 -15.44
C ALA A 85 -22.26 9.27 -16.81
N ARG A 86 -21.51 9.28 -17.92
CA ARG A 86 -22.10 9.28 -19.27
C ARG A 86 -22.95 8.04 -19.52
N LEU A 87 -22.45 6.85 -19.15
CA LEU A 87 -23.19 5.59 -19.30
C LEU A 87 -24.49 5.61 -18.50
N LYS A 88 -24.46 6.11 -17.26
CA LYS A 88 -25.65 6.25 -16.42
C LYS A 88 -26.65 7.29 -16.95
N CYS A 89 -26.18 8.40 -17.52
CA CYS A 89 -27.05 9.39 -18.14
C CYS A 89 -27.78 8.84 -19.37
N LYS A 90 -27.12 7.98 -20.17
CA LYS A 90 -27.75 7.31 -21.31
C LYS A 90 -28.82 6.29 -20.87
N SER A 91 -28.56 5.53 -19.80
CA SER A 91 -29.51 4.52 -19.30
C SER A 91 -30.71 5.13 -18.55
N GLY A 92 -30.51 6.26 -17.86
CA GLY A 92 -31.50 6.89 -16.98
C GLY A 92 -32.26 8.08 -17.57
N ALA A 93 -32.00 8.51 -18.81
CA ALA A 93 -32.72 9.63 -19.41
C ALA A 93 -34.21 9.27 -19.56
N PRO A 94 -35.16 10.06 -19.01
CA PRO A 94 -36.57 9.86 -19.28
C PRO A 94 -36.78 10.07 -20.79
N LYS A 95 -37.07 8.98 -21.51
CA LYS A 95 -37.49 9.06 -22.91
C LYS A 95 -38.68 10.01 -22.95
N ARG A 96 -38.49 11.19 -23.54
CA ARG A 96 -39.60 12.12 -23.85
C ARG A 96 -40.64 11.30 -24.61
N GLU A 97 -41.91 11.48 -24.23
CA GLU A 97 -43.10 10.66 -24.44
C GLU A 97 -43.47 10.19 -25.87
N LYS A 98 -42.59 10.24 -26.86
CA LYS A 98 -42.87 9.76 -28.21
C LYS A 98 -42.13 8.45 -28.44
N GLU A 99 -42.93 7.43 -28.75
CA GLU A 99 -42.55 6.06 -29.09
C GLU A 99 -42.39 5.12 -27.87
N LYS A 100 -43.56 4.82 -27.28
CA LYS A 100 -43.83 3.50 -26.72
C LYS A 100 -43.74 2.46 -27.83
N GLU A 101 -42.56 1.94 -28.13
CA GLU A 101 -42.42 0.57 -28.61
C GLU A 101 -41.13 -0.07 -28.06
N VAL A 102 -41.30 -1.32 -27.65
CA VAL A 102 -40.32 -2.32 -27.19
C VAL A 102 -39.72 -2.12 -25.78
N ASN A 103 -40.36 -2.82 -24.85
CA ASN A 103 -40.02 -3.02 -23.43
C ASN A 103 -38.72 -3.83 -23.18
N SER A 104 -37.72 -3.78 -24.07
CA SER A 104 -36.46 -4.55 -23.94
C SER A 104 -35.18 -3.70 -23.92
N GLY A 105 -35.25 -2.39 -24.16
CA GLY A 105 -34.08 -1.52 -24.19
C GLY A 105 -33.49 -1.16 -22.82
N GLY A 106 -34.31 -1.12 -21.76
CA GLY A 106 -33.86 -0.67 -20.43
C GLY A 106 -32.97 -1.67 -19.68
N VAL A 107 -33.08 -2.98 -19.97
CA VAL A 107 -32.31 -4.03 -19.28
C VAL A 107 -30.87 -4.10 -19.82
N VAL A 108 -30.70 -3.92 -21.13
CA VAL A 108 -29.39 -4.03 -21.80
C VAL A 108 -28.45 -2.89 -21.38
N ASP A 109 -28.99 -1.70 -21.16
CA ASP A 109 -28.19 -0.55 -20.73
C ASP A 109 -27.76 -0.66 -19.25
N ASP A 110 -28.57 -1.32 -18.43
CA ASP A 110 -28.26 -1.62 -17.03
C ASP A 110 -27.21 -2.73 -16.87
N GLU A 111 -27.25 -3.74 -17.74
CA GLU A 111 -26.20 -4.77 -17.80
C GLU A 111 -24.86 -4.20 -18.28
N LYS A 112 -24.86 -3.35 -19.31
CA LYS A 112 -23.66 -2.63 -19.75
C LYS A 112 -23.07 -1.76 -18.65
N LEU A 113 -23.91 -1.07 -17.87
CA LEU A 113 -23.45 -0.28 -16.73
C LEU A 113 -22.81 -1.16 -15.65
N LYS A 114 -23.41 -2.31 -15.32
CA LYS A 114 -22.85 -3.27 -14.37
C LYS A 114 -21.50 -3.82 -14.85
N CYS A 115 -21.37 -4.14 -16.13
CA CYS A 115 -20.11 -4.54 -16.73
C CYS A 115 -19.06 -3.43 -16.64
N ALA A 116 -19.42 -2.18 -16.97
CA ALA A 116 -18.52 -1.04 -16.87
C ALA A 116 -18.04 -0.80 -15.44
N ILE A 117 -18.92 -0.92 -14.43
CA ILE A 117 -18.55 -0.77 -13.01
C ILE A 117 -17.56 -1.87 -12.58
N ASN A 118 -17.81 -3.10 -12.99
CA ASN A 118 -16.94 -4.24 -12.63
C ASN A 118 -15.60 -4.22 -13.38
N GLU A 119 -15.56 -3.65 -14.58
CA GLU A 119 -14.36 -3.57 -15.42
C GLU A 119 -13.51 -2.34 -15.10
N LEU A 120 -14.14 -1.20 -14.82
CA LEU A 120 -13.49 0.05 -14.39
C LEU A 120 -13.31 0.16 -12.88
N SER A 121 -13.26 -0.97 -12.17
CA SER A 121 -12.98 -0.96 -10.73
C SER A 121 -11.57 -0.44 -10.48
N ILE A 122 -11.39 0.26 -9.35
CA ILE A 122 -10.10 0.89 -8.98
C ILE A 122 -8.96 -0.14 -9.00
N SER A 123 -9.21 -1.37 -8.55
CA SER A 123 -8.22 -2.44 -8.56
C SER A 123 -7.74 -2.86 -9.95
N LYS A 124 -8.59 -2.71 -10.98
CA LYS A 124 -8.25 -3.07 -12.38
C LYS A 124 -7.63 -1.90 -13.13
N VAL A 125 -8.10 -0.69 -12.83
CA VAL A 125 -7.58 0.55 -13.43
C VAL A 125 -6.19 0.90 -12.88
N LEU A 126 -5.94 0.55 -11.61
CA LEU A 126 -4.64 0.75 -10.97
C LEU A 126 -3.78 -0.52 -10.94
N ASP A 127 -4.02 -1.47 -11.84
CA ASP A 127 -3.21 -2.69 -11.92
C ASP A 127 -1.80 -2.37 -12.45
N ARG A 128 -0.79 -3.08 -11.94
CA ARG A 128 0.64 -2.89 -12.27
C ARG A 128 0.92 -2.97 -13.77
N GLN A 129 0.03 -3.61 -14.53
CA GLN A 129 0.12 -3.73 -15.99
C GLN A 129 0.08 -2.38 -16.71
N TYR A 130 -0.54 -1.37 -16.11
CA TYR A 130 -0.66 -0.03 -16.68
C TYR A 130 0.39 0.95 -16.12
N PHE A 131 1.36 0.45 -15.34
CA PHE A 131 2.43 1.25 -14.76
C PHE A 131 3.80 0.67 -15.11
N ASP A 132 4.76 1.56 -15.37
CA ASP A 132 6.15 1.19 -15.58
C ASP A 132 6.86 0.83 -14.26
N GLU A 133 8.12 0.41 -14.32
CA GLU A 133 8.95 0.12 -13.13
C GLU A 133 9.04 1.31 -12.17
N ASP A 134 8.98 2.54 -12.71
CA ASP A 134 8.94 3.80 -11.96
C ASP A 134 7.53 4.20 -11.47
N LEU A 135 6.55 3.29 -11.53
CA LEU A 135 5.14 3.51 -11.14
C LEU A 135 4.48 4.69 -11.90
N GLN A 136 5.02 5.02 -13.09
CA GLN A 136 4.43 6.01 -13.97
C GLN A 136 3.37 5.33 -14.86
N PRO A 137 2.19 5.94 -15.03
CA PRO A 137 1.18 5.34 -15.89
C PRO A 137 1.66 5.33 -17.34
N LEU A 138 1.48 4.19 -18.01
CA LEU A 138 1.74 4.08 -19.43
C LEU A 138 0.85 5.05 -20.22
N GLN A 139 1.36 5.49 -21.37
CA GLN A 139 0.76 6.53 -22.21
C GLN A 139 -0.68 6.18 -22.66
N THR A 140 -1.05 4.90 -22.62
CA THR A 140 -2.33 4.38 -23.07
C THR A 140 -2.90 3.40 -22.05
N HIS A 141 -4.11 3.67 -21.60
CA HIS A 141 -4.86 2.76 -20.73
C HIS A 141 -5.96 2.10 -21.56
N ASP A 142 -5.68 0.89 -22.06
CA ASP A 142 -6.55 0.18 -23.01
C ASP A 142 -8.01 0.06 -22.53
N LEU A 143 -8.22 -0.22 -21.24
CA LEU A 143 -9.57 -0.28 -20.66
C LEU A 143 -10.30 1.07 -20.73
N ILE A 144 -9.65 2.16 -20.35
CA ILE A 144 -10.25 3.49 -20.38
C ILE A 144 -10.58 3.88 -21.82
N GLU A 145 -9.70 3.59 -22.77
CA GLU A 145 -9.94 3.88 -24.19
C GLU A 145 -11.09 3.07 -24.77
N LYS A 146 -11.15 1.77 -24.48
CA LYS A 146 -12.27 0.89 -24.89
C LYS A 146 -13.61 1.50 -24.47
N TRP A 147 -13.73 1.92 -23.21
CA TRP A 147 -14.98 2.50 -22.71
C TRP A 147 -15.20 3.95 -23.13
N ARG A 148 -14.14 4.70 -23.46
CA ARG A 148 -14.22 6.05 -24.02
C ARG A 148 -14.83 6.06 -25.42
N HIS A 149 -14.55 5.04 -26.24
CA HIS A 149 -15.16 4.88 -27.56
C HIS A 149 -16.59 4.33 -27.52
N GLN A 150 -16.98 3.69 -26.41
CA GLN A 150 -18.28 3.06 -26.23
C GLN A 150 -19.32 4.00 -25.56
N GLY A 151 -18.86 5.07 -24.91
CA GLY A 151 -19.65 6.15 -24.29
C GLY A 151 -19.94 7.31 -25.22
#